data_AF-A0AAN8ND54-F1
#
_entry.id   AF-A0AAN8ND54-F1
#
_cell.length_a   1.000
_cell.length_b   1.000
_cell.length_c   1.000
_cell.angle_alpha   90.00
_cell.angle_beta   90.00
_cell.angle_gamma   90.00
#
_symmetry.space_group_name_H-M   'P 1'
#
loop_
_entity.id
_entity.type
_entity.pdbx_description
1 polymer ?
#
loop_
_entity_poly.entity_id
_entity_poly.type
_entity_poly.pdbx_seq_one_letter_code
_entity_poly.pdbx_strand_id
1 'polypeptide(L)'
;MVSLCTLLDLPHELLHQILLNVDPADLARVRLTCSFLDRYLRKNELLFKELYLQLWDEPVENASVSIGLTWEKRLQNAVWLQKILASDHVDSKLNDYQQVVHFITALLQVKNPTKSKNLNFFDEAFDKVNLDTLLCRSSLFEQAGDVTHVPADTEFERQLSAKLHCYYGIPIDPRGRKSKPTHPWARSLVYDLRNYDTNTMWGPFRADGSGRVDWEKVEAIMIVLGFNLKVLVEESDIPLGTLWAVRFRGAVPYSAPHLKPTLDNGLDLPLELRDPYGVTGTWLRVVCFLDYHDFYAFNFGSIPPADGGPRPPIDIREAIRFIKLGITVTKVEPPGPDDGQALPVVHFRGASRLMHAFWDPNANSELTGESPLPK
;
A
#
# COMPACT_ATOMS: atom_id res chain seq x y z
N MET A 1 -63.04 11.67 -6.87
CA MET A 1 -61.87 12.57 -6.93
C MET A 1 -60.68 11.76 -6.41
N VAL A 2 -59.82 11.27 -7.31
CA VAL A 2 -58.59 10.58 -6.88
C VAL A 2 -57.65 11.68 -6.40
N SER A 3 -57.35 11.72 -5.10
CA SER A 3 -56.31 12.59 -4.57
C SER A 3 -55.00 12.14 -5.20
N LEU A 4 -54.45 12.96 -6.10
CA LEU A 4 -53.13 12.74 -6.66
C LEU A 4 -52.12 13.01 -5.55
N CYS A 5 -51.70 11.96 -4.85
CA CYS A 5 -50.58 12.04 -3.92
C CYS A 5 -49.33 12.38 -4.72
N THR A 6 -48.74 13.54 -4.48
CA THR A 6 -47.50 13.94 -5.14
C THR A 6 -46.30 13.45 -4.34
N LEU A 7 -45.14 13.27 -4.99
CA LEU A 7 -43.92 12.81 -4.33
C LEU A 7 -43.54 13.66 -3.10
N LEU A 8 -43.86 14.95 -3.14
CA LEU A 8 -43.53 15.91 -2.08
C LEU A 8 -44.51 15.86 -0.90
N ASP A 9 -45.65 15.19 -1.05
CA ASP A 9 -46.63 14.99 0.02
C ASP A 9 -46.31 13.76 0.90
N LEU A 10 -45.27 13.00 0.53
CA LEU A 10 -44.84 11.83 1.28
C LEU A 10 -44.16 12.24 2.60
N PRO A 11 -44.31 11.43 3.67
CA PRO A 11 -43.51 11.55 4.88
C PRO A 11 -42.01 11.53 4.58
N HIS A 12 -41.23 12.23 5.40
CA HIS A 12 -39.77 12.33 5.24
C HIS A 12 -39.09 10.96 5.25
N GLU A 13 -39.63 9.97 5.96
CA GLU A 13 -39.13 8.61 6.04
C GLU A 13 -39.29 7.88 4.69
N LEU A 14 -40.45 8.03 4.04
CA LEU A 14 -40.68 7.44 2.72
C LEU A 14 -39.83 8.14 1.66
N LEU A 15 -39.71 9.47 1.73
CA LEU A 15 -38.84 10.23 0.85
C LEU A 15 -37.38 9.80 1.03
N HIS A 16 -36.92 9.59 2.26
CA HIS A 16 -35.59 9.07 2.57
C HIS A 16 -35.36 7.72 1.89
N GLN A 17 -36.28 6.77 2.07
CA GLN A 17 -36.19 5.45 1.45
C GLN A 17 -36.19 5.51 -0.08
N ILE A 18 -36.97 6.41 -0.68
CA ILE A 18 -36.93 6.62 -2.14
C ILE A 18 -35.54 7.12 -2.56
N LEU A 19 -35.00 8.11 -1.86
CA LEU A 19 -33.70 8.70 -2.17
C LEU A 19 -32.53 7.74 -1.90
N LEU A 20 -32.69 6.76 -1.00
CA LEU A 20 -31.72 5.68 -0.82
C LEU A 20 -31.56 4.76 -2.04
N ASN A 21 -32.51 4.79 -2.97
CA ASN A 21 -32.47 4.01 -4.21
C ASN A 21 -31.99 4.84 -5.42
N VAL A 22 -31.62 6.10 -5.22
CA VAL A 22 -31.08 6.97 -6.26
C VAL A 22 -29.57 6.76 -6.37
N ASP A 23 -29.05 6.71 -7.59
CA ASP A 23 -27.61 6.68 -7.81
C ASP A 23 -26.96 7.94 -7.16
N PRO A 24 -25.94 7.77 -6.28
CA PRO A 24 -25.24 8.88 -5.68
C PRO A 24 -24.76 9.97 -6.65
N ALA A 25 -24.43 9.61 -7.90
CA ALA A 25 -24.03 10.54 -8.94
C ALA A 25 -25.16 11.47 -9.41
N ASP A 26 -26.42 11.09 -9.22
CA ASP A 26 -27.60 11.82 -9.64
C ASP A 26 -28.22 12.70 -8.55
N LEU A 27 -27.76 12.60 -7.29
CA LEU A 27 -28.25 13.42 -6.17
C LEU A 27 -28.14 14.93 -6.45
N ALA A 28 -27.10 15.36 -7.17
CA ALA A 28 -26.95 16.75 -7.58
C ALA A 28 -28.11 17.20 -8.49
N ARG A 29 -28.60 16.32 -9.38
CA ARG A 29 -29.76 16.61 -10.23
C ARG A 29 -31.04 16.67 -9.42
N VAL A 30 -31.20 15.78 -8.43
CA VAL A 30 -32.35 15.80 -7.50
C VAL A 30 -32.40 17.11 -6.72
N ARG A 31 -31.27 17.67 -6.30
CA ARG A 31 -31.23 18.99 -5.65
C ARG A 31 -31.73 20.11 -6.56
N LEU A 32 -31.48 20.00 -7.86
CA LEU A 32 -31.83 21.02 -8.84
C LEU A 32 -33.31 20.98 -9.26
N THR A 33 -34.07 19.93 -8.90
CA THR A 33 -35.47 19.82 -9.34
C THR A 33 -36.40 20.78 -8.60
N CYS A 34 -36.22 20.97 -7.29
CA CYS A 34 -37.03 21.93 -6.51
C CYS A 34 -36.36 22.36 -5.20
N SER A 35 -36.81 23.50 -4.66
CA SER A 35 -36.28 24.07 -3.41
C SER A 35 -36.52 23.20 -2.17
N PHE A 36 -37.60 22.41 -2.17
CA PHE A 36 -37.87 21.45 -1.10
C PHE A 36 -36.80 20.35 -1.06
N LEU A 37 -36.49 19.74 -2.21
CA LEU A 37 -35.48 18.68 -2.30
C LEU A 37 -34.06 19.19 -2.04
N ASP A 38 -33.70 20.39 -2.51
CA ASP A 38 -32.42 21.01 -2.11
C ASP A 38 -32.34 21.18 -0.58
N ARG A 39 -33.42 21.67 0.05
CA ARG A 39 -33.45 21.87 1.50
C ARG A 39 -33.42 20.55 2.27
N TYR A 40 -34.14 19.54 1.78
CA TYR A 40 -34.19 18.21 2.38
C TYR A 40 -32.81 17.53 2.34
N LEU A 41 -32.10 17.65 1.21
CA LEU A 41 -30.78 17.05 1.05
C LEU A 41 -29.68 17.83 1.79
N ARG A 42 -29.85 19.15 1.96
CA ARG A 42 -28.88 20.00 2.64
C ARG A 42 -28.69 19.56 4.10
N LYS A 43 -27.46 19.15 4.44
CA LYS A 43 -27.07 18.64 5.77
C LYS A 43 -27.80 17.36 6.22
N ASN A 44 -28.38 16.58 5.30
CA ASN A 44 -28.94 15.27 5.63
C ASN A 44 -27.82 14.21 5.73
N GLU A 45 -27.04 14.29 6.82
CA GLU A 45 -25.90 13.41 7.05
C GLU A 45 -26.29 11.92 7.12
N LEU A 46 -27.50 11.61 7.60
CA LEU A 46 -27.98 10.23 7.67
C LEU A 46 -28.14 9.63 6.27
N LEU A 47 -28.78 10.34 5.35
CA LEU A 47 -28.97 9.88 3.97
C LEU A 47 -27.63 9.67 3.28
N PHE A 48 -26.71 10.64 3.38
CA PHE A 48 -25.40 10.53 2.77
C PHE A 48 -24.57 9.40 3.38
N LYS A 49 -24.67 9.17 4.70
CA LYS A 49 -24.03 8.04 5.38
C LYS A 49 -24.54 6.72 4.82
N GLU A 50 -25.85 6.55 4.75
CA GLU A 50 -26.45 5.29 4.30
C GLU A 50 -26.14 5.01 2.82
N LEU A 51 -26.26 6.00 1.94
CA LEU A 51 -25.86 5.89 0.54
C LEU A 51 -24.37 5.55 0.38
N TYR A 52 -23.50 6.18 1.19
CA TYR A 52 -22.08 5.86 1.18
C TYR A 52 -21.82 4.41 1.59
N LEU A 53 -22.40 3.96 2.70
CA LEU A 53 -22.17 2.62 3.25
C LEU A 53 -22.80 1.49 2.40
N GLN A 54 -23.76 1.80 1.53
CA GLN A 54 -24.24 0.84 0.53
C GLN A 54 -23.13 0.43 -0.44
N LEU A 55 -22.30 1.38 -0.89
CA LEU A 55 -21.29 1.17 -1.93
C LEU A 55 -19.85 1.04 -1.39
N TRP A 56 -19.53 1.70 -0.28
CA TRP A 56 -18.18 1.84 0.24
C TRP A 56 -18.08 1.34 1.69
N ASP A 57 -16.87 1.03 2.12
CA ASP A 57 -16.60 0.60 3.49
C ASP A 57 -16.63 1.77 4.47
N GLU A 58 -17.06 1.50 5.70
CA GLU A 58 -16.99 2.47 6.78
C GLU A 58 -15.54 2.92 7.04
N PRO A 59 -15.24 4.23 6.98
CA PRO A 59 -13.88 4.71 7.18
C PRO A 59 -13.33 4.37 8.57
N VAL A 60 -12.03 4.07 8.63
CA VAL A 60 -11.33 3.75 9.88
C VAL A 60 -11.21 5.00 10.75
N GLU A 61 -11.55 4.89 12.04
CA GLU A 61 -11.57 6.03 12.98
C GLU A 61 -10.20 6.73 13.11
N ASN A 62 -9.12 5.95 13.09
CA ASN A 62 -7.74 6.44 13.19
C ASN A 62 -7.03 6.50 11.82
N ALA A 63 -7.78 6.67 10.73
CA ALA A 63 -7.20 6.80 9.41
C ALA A 63 -6.27 8.02 9.34
N SER A 64 -5.05 7.82 8.86
CA SER A 64 -4.08 8.88 8.59
C SER A 64 -4.55 9.84 7.49
N VAL A 65 -5.36 9.34 6.56
CA VAL A 65 -5.89 10.10 5.42
C VAL A 65 -7.41 10.02 5.42
N SER A 66 -8.08 11.17 5.37
CA SER A 66 -9.53 11.25 5.28
C SER A 66 -9.97 11.52 3.84
N ILE A 67 -10.96 10.77 3.36
CA ILE A 67 -11.63 11.06 2.09
C ILE A 67 -12.55 12.29 2.20
N GLY A 68 -13.03 12.62 3.40
CA GLY A 68 -13.91 13.77 3.62
C GLY A 68 -14.29 13.94 5.08
N LEU A 69 -14.56 15.18 5.48
CA LEU A 69 -14.91 15.54 6.86
C LEU A 69 -16.38 15.26 7.21
N THR A 70 -17.28 15.28 6.22
CA THR A 70 -18.72 14.99 6.38
C THR A 70 -19.14 13.84 5.50
N TRP A 71 -20.27 13.17 5.78
CA TRP A 71 -20.75 12.08 4.94
C TRP A 71 -21.10 12.56 3.53
N GLU A 72 -21.64 13.77 3.40
CA GLU A 72 -21.86 14.41 2.10
C GLU A 72 -20.56 14.51 1.29
N LYS A 73 -19.47 14.99 1.92
CA LYS A 73 -18.18 15.12 1.23
C LYS A 73 -17.53 13.79 0.92
N ARG A 74 -17.66 12.80 1.81
CA ARG A 74 -17.16 11.43 1.56
C ARG A 74 -17.82 10.83 0.33
N LEU A 75 -19.14 10.92 0.23
CA LEU A 75 -19.89 10.42 -0.93
C LEU A 75 -19.52 11.17 -2.21
N GLN A 76 -19.48 12.50 -2.17
CA GLN A 76 -19.11 13.33 -3.33
C GLN A 76 -17.72 12.98 -3.86
N ASN A 77 -16.73 12.86 -2.96
CA ASN A 77 -15.34 12.57 -3.34
C ASN A 77 -15.17 11.14 -3.85
N ALA A 78 -15.87 10.16 -3.28
CA ALA A 78 -15.86 8.78 -3.76
C ALA A 78 -16.48 8.65 -5.15
N VAL A 79 -17.64 9.28 -5.39
CA VAL A 79 -18.29 9.33 -6.70
C VAL A 79 -17.44 10.08 -7.72
N TRP A 80 -16.79 11.17 -7.32
CA TRP A 80 -15.85 11.89 -8.18
C TRP A 80 -14.69 11.00 -8.59
N LEU A 81 -14.05 10.30 -7.64
CA LEU A 81 -12.96 9.38 -7.91
C LEU A 81 -13.40 8.26 -8.86
N GLN A 82 -14.59 7.69 -8.64
CA GLN A 82 -15.18 6.69 -9.53
C GLN A 82 -15.27 7.21 -10.98
N LYS A 83 -15.74 8.45 -11.18
CA LYS A 83 -15.83 9.06 -12.51
C LYS A 83 -14.46 9.31 -13.14
N ILE A 84 -13.47 9.74 -12.36
CA ILE A 84 -12.11 9.97 -12.86
C ILE A 84 -11.44 8.65 -13.30
N LEU A 85 -11.58 7.60 -12.49
CA LEU A 85 -11.05 6.27 -12.80
C LEU A 85 -11.78 5.61 -13.98
N ALA A 86 -13.07 5.88 -14.17
CA ALA A 86 -13.85 5.38 -15.30
C ALA A 86 -13.65 6.17 -16.61
N SER A 87 -13.06 7.36 -16.56
CA SER A 87 -12.75 8.14 -17.76
C SER A 87 -11.69 7.43 -18.60
N ASP A 88 -11.76 7.50 -19.94
CA ASP A 88 -10.67 7.04 -20.80
C ASP A 88 -9.58 8.11 -21.00
N HIS A 89 -9.87 9.35 -20.60
CA HIS A 89 -8.95 10.47 -20.78
C HIS A 89 -7.87 10.46 -19.70
N VAL A 90 -6.61 10.37 -20.16
CA VAL A 90 -5.41 10.45 -19.32
C VAL A 90 -5.32 11.81 -18.62
N ASP A 91 -5.59 12.90 -19.35
CA ASP A 91 -5.50 14.26 -18.81
C ASP A 91 -6.43 14.48 -17.60
N SER A 92 -7.63 13.88 -17.60
CA SER A 92 -8.55 13.97 -16.47
C SER A 92 -7.97 13.37 -15.18
N LYS A 93 -7.09 12.36 -15.30
CA LYS A 93 -6.42 11.73 -14.15
C LYS A 93 -5.19 12.54 -13.72
N LEU A 94 -4.46 13.07 -14.69
CA LEU A 94 -3.20 13.77 -14.44
C LEU A 94 -3.40 15.19 -13.90
N ASN A 95 -4.42 15.92 -14.38
CA ASN A 95 -4.70 17.28 -13.92
C ASN A 95 -5.00 17.34 -12.41
N ASP A 96 -5.61 16.29 -11.86
CA ASP A 96 -5.96 16.18 -10.44
C ASP A 96 -5.18 15.05 -9.74
N TYR A 97 -3.99 14.69 -10.25
CA TYR A 97 -3.26 13.49 -9.86
C TYR A 97 -3.08 13.34 -8.33
N GLN A 98 -2.64 14.41 -7.67
CA GLN A 98 -2.41 14.39 -6.22
C GLN A 98 -3.71 14.13 -5.43
N GLN A 99 -4.82 14.69 -5.88
CA GLN A 99 -6.13 14.48 -5.27
C GLN A 99 -6.65 13.05 -5.53
N VAL A 100 -6.42 12.52 -6.74
CA VAL A 100 -6.72 11.12 -7.09
C VAL A 100 -5.97 10.17 -6.16
N VAL A 101 -4.64 10.32 -6.03
CA VAL A 101 -3.82 9.48 -5.15
C VAL A 101 -4.23 9.64 -3.67
N HIS A 102 -4.57 10.85 -3.23
CA HIS A 102 -5.06 11.10 -1.88
C HIS A 102 -6.34 10.31 -1.57
N PHE A 103 -7.34 10.35 -2.46
CA PHE A 103 -8.59 9.61 -2.25
C PHE A 103 -8.41 8.10 -2.39
N ILE A 104 -7.55 7.62 -3.29
CA ILE A 104 -7.21 6.20 -3.36
C ILE A 104 -6.58 5.75 -2.04
N THR A 105 -5.57 6.48 -1.55
CA THR A 105 -4.91 6.19 -0.27
C THR A 105 -5.90 6.20 0.89
N ALA A 106 -6.87 7.13 0.88
CA ALA A 106 -7.92 7.19 1.88
C ALA A 106 -8.76 5.90 1.90
N LEU A 107 -9.20 5.43 0.74
CA LEU A 107 -10.06 4.25 0.59
C LEU A 107 -9.32 2.92 0.76
N LEU A 108 -8.00 2.90 0.60
CA LEU A 108 -7.15 1.73 0.89
C LEU A 108 -7.05 1.42 2.39
N GLN A 109 -7.38 2.36 3.28
CA GLN A 109 -7.40 2.12 4.72
C GLN A 109 -8.68 1.37 5.11
N VAL A 110 -8.61 0.03 5.11
CA VAL A 110 -9.77 -0.85 5.34
C VAL A 110 -9.60 -1.70 6.60
N LYS A 111 -10.71 -1.97 7.30
CA LYS A 111 -10.71 -2.82 8.51
C LYS A 111 -10.46 -4.30 8.17
N ASN A 112 -10.98 -4.78 7.04
CA ASN A 112 -10.84 -6.16 6.61
C ASN A 112 -10.64 -6.26 5.08
N PRO A 113 -9.39 -6.50 4.62
CA PRO A 113 -9.07 -6.60 3.20
C PRO A 113 -9.83 -7.69 2.43
N THR A 114 -10.26 -8.77 3.11
CA THR A 114 -10.91 -9.92 2.45
C THR A 114 -12.38 -9.69 2.10
N LYS A 115 -13.03 -8.69 2.72
CA LYS A 115 -14.46 -8.38 2.55
C LYS A 115 -14.72 -6.93 2.15
N SER A 116 -13.67 -6.20 1.77
CA SER A 116 -13.74 -4.77 1.50
C SER A 116 -14.43 -4.47 0.17
N LYS A 117 -15.45 -3.60 0.22
CA LYS A 117 -16.08 -3.05 -0.99
C LYS A 117 -15.13 -2.11 -1.72
N ASN A 118 -14.33 -1.33 -0.99
CA ASN A 118 -13.35 -0.40 -1.56
C ASN A 118 -12.33 -1.13 -2.43
N LEU A 119 -11.78 -2.25 -1.92
CA LEU A 119 -10.78 -3.02 -2.65
C LEU A 119 -11.38 -3.76 -3.85
N ASN A 120 -12.63 -4.22 -3.75
CA ASN A 120 -13.34 -4.79 -4.90
C ASN A 120 -13.56 -3.75 -6.01
N PHE A 121 -13.93 -2.51 -5.63
CA PHE A 121 -14.00 -1.41 -6.58
C PHE A 121 -12.65 -1.15 -7.28
N PHE A 122 -11.55 -1.14 -6.52
CA PHE A 122 -10.22 -0.93 -7.12
C PHE A 122 -9.77 -2.08 -8.03
N ASP A 123 -10.14 -3.33 -7.74
CA ASP A 123 -9.85 -4.46 -8.63
C ASP A 123 -10.47 -4.27 -10.02
N GLU A 124 -11.70 -3.75 -10.05
CA GLU A 124 -12.46 -3.49 -11.26
C GLU A 124 -11.98 -2.21 -11.97
N ALA A 125 -11.70 -1.15 -11.20
CA ALA A 125 -11.33 0.15 -11.74
C ALA A 125 -9.90 0.20 -12.29
N PHE A 126 -8.93 -0.53 -11.72
CA PHE A 126 -7.53 -0.52 -12.18
C PHE A 126 -7.30 -1.43 -13.39
N ASP A 127 -7.80 -0.97 -14.52
CA ASP A 127 -7.48 -1.48 -15.85
C ASP A 127 -6.08 -1.07 -16.31
N LYS A 128 -5.70 -1.43 -17.54
CA LYS A 128 -4.37 -1.09 -18.07
C LYS A 128 -4.12 0.42 -18.10
N VAL A 129 -5.12 1.23 -18.47
CA VAL A 129 -4.96 2.68 -18.58
C VAL A 129 -4.67 3.28 -17.21
N ASN A 130 -5.43 2.88 -16.19
CA ASN A 130 -5.21 3.34 -14.82
C ASN A 130 -3.88 2.86 -14.23
N LEU A 131 -3.45 1.63 -14.55
CA LEU A 131 -2.13 1.14 -14.12
C LEU A 131 -1.01 1.97 -14.71
N ASP A 132 -0.95 2.09 -16.04
CA ASP A 132 0.11 2.82 -16.74
C ASP A 132 0.10 4.31 -16.33
N THR A 133 -1.09 4.90 -16.21
CA THR A 133 -1.26 6.34 -15.91
C THR A 133 -1.01 6.68 -14.45
N LEU A 134 -1.37 5.82 -13.48
CA LEU A 134 -1.31 6.18 -12.06
C LEU A 134 -0.13 5.55 -11.32
N LEU A 135 0.29 4.35 -11.70
CA LEU A 135 1.26 3.57 -10.94
C LEU A 135 2.67 3.60 -11.54
N CYS A 136 2.78 3.92 -12.84
CA CYS A 136 4.03 3.82 -13.57
C CYS A 136 4.64 5.19 -13.91
N ARG A 137 4.69 6.09 -12.93
CA ARG A 137 5.22 7.47 -13.10
C ARG A 137 6.46 7.76 -12.26
N SER A 138 7.12 6.76 -11.67
CA SER A 138 8.43 6.95 -11.04
C SER A 138 9.54 7.14 -12.10
N SER A 139 10.71 7.59 -11.65
CA SER A 139 11.92 7.73 -12.46
C SER A 139 12.39 6.41 -13.06
N LEU A 140 12.05 5.27 -12.45
CA LEU A 140 12.33 3.94 -13.00
C LEU A 140 11.77 3.76 -14.42
N PHE A 141 10.58 4.34 -14.68
CA PHE A 141 9.90 4.24 -15.96
C PHE A 141 10.46 5.19 -17.03
N GLU A 142 11.50 5.96 -16.73
CA GLU A 142 12.27 6.66 -17.75
C GLU A 142 13.11 5.67 -18.57
N GLN A 143 13.71 4.68 -17.91
CA GLN A 143 14.57 3.70 -18.56
C GLN A 143 13.86 2.35 -18.80
N ALA A 144 12.90 1.98 -17.96
CA ALA A 144 12.09 0.78 -18.09
C ALA A 144 10.73 1.07 -18.76
N GLY A 145 9.94 0.04 -19.01
CA GLY A 145 8.58 0.22 -19.52
C GLY A 145 8.48 0.35 -21.03
N ASP A 146 7.44 1.04 -21.48
CA ASP A 146 7.14 1.32 -22.87
C ASP A 146 6.68 2.77 -23.04
N VAL A 147 6.22 3.13 -24.23
CA VAL A 147 5.87 4.52 -24.57
C VAL A 147 4.67 5.10 -23.81
N THR A 148 3.87 4.28 -23.11
CA THR A 148 2.76 4.79 -22.28
C THR A 148 3.21 5.15 -20.87
N HIS A 149 4.39 4.69 -20.46
CA HIS A 149 4.97 4.95 -19.16
C HIS A 149 5.79 6.23 -19.20
N VAL A 150 5.30 7.28 -18.54
CA VAL A 150 5.94 8.59 -18.50
C VAL A 150 6.13 8.99 -17.05
N PRO A 151 7.38 9.18 -16.59
CA PRO A 151 7.66 9.69 -15.25
C PRO A 151 6.97 11.02 -14.99
N ALA A 152 6.59 11.27 -13.73
CA ALA A 152 6.08 12.58 -13.35
C ALA A 152 7.20 13.64 -13.34
N ASP A 153 6.85 14.86 -13.73
CA ASP A 153 7.80 15.98 -13.81
C ASP A 153 8.39 16.31 -12.43
N THR A 154 7.56 16.26 -11.38
CA THR A 154 7.97 16.57 -10.01
C THR A 154 8.33 15.33 -9.22
N GLU A 155 9.37 15.44 -8.39
CA GLU A 155 9.80 14.38 -7.49
C GLU A 155 8.68 13.95 -6.53
N PHE A 156 7.88 14.90 -6.07
CA PHE A 156 6.75 14.65 -5.19
C PHE A 156 5.74 13.67 -5.83
N GLU A 157 5.38 13.89 -7.08
CA GLU A 157 4.42 13.03 -7.79
C GLU A 157 5.01 11.68 -8.19
N ARG A 158 6.31 11.63 -8.54
CA ARG A 158 7.02 10.35 -8.75
C ARG A 158 6.91 9.46 -7.51
N GLN A 159 7.08 10.07 -6.35
CA GLN A 159 7.07 9.38 -5.06
C GLN A 159 5.65 8.98 -4.63
N LEU A 160 4.63 9.78 -4.98
CA LEU A 160 3.24 9.38 -4.84
C LEU A 160 2.89 8.19 -5.75
N SER A 161 3.37 8.17 -7.00
CA SER A 161 3.17 7.06 -7.94
C SER A 161 3.79 5.77 -7.42
N ALA A 162 5.07 5.82 -7.06
CA ALA A 162 5.80 4.69 -6.52
C ALA A 162 5.16 4.14 -5.23
N LYS A 163 4.70 5.02 -4.34
CA LYS A 163 3.95 4.65 -3.14
C LYS A 163 2.67 3.88 -3.49
N LEU A 164 1.92 4.38 -4.47
CA LEU A 164 0.67 3.75 -4.87
C LEU A 164 0.92 2.38 -5.54
N HIS A 165 2.00 2.24 -6.32
CA HIS A 165 2.44 0.95 -6.86
C HIS A 165 2.83 -0.03 -5.75
N CYS A 166 3.48 0.44 -4.68
CA CYS A 166 3.77 -0.41 -3.52
C CYS A 166 2.48 -0.95 -2.87
N TYR A 167 1.44 -0.12 -2.75
CA TYR A 167 0.13 -0.57 -2.25
C TYR A 167 -0.59 -1.51 -3.21
N TYR A 168 -0.41 -1.35 -4.52
CA TYR A 168 -0.95 -2.28 -5.52
C TYR A 168 -0.46 -3.72 -5.29
N GLY A 169 0.77 -3.87 -4.79
CA GLY A 169 1.34 -5.11 -4.28
C GLY A 169 1.91 -6.00 -5.38
N ILE A 170 1.20 -6.14 -6.52
CA ILE A 170 1.70 -6.92 -7.66
C ILE A 170 2.73 -6.07 -8.42
N PRO A 171 3.98 -6.55 -8.61
CA PRO A 171 4.93 -5.84 -9.46
C PRO A 171 4.39 -5.68 -10.88
N ILE A 172 4.35 -4.43 -11.35
CA ILE A 172 3.99 -4.13 -12.73
C ILE A 172 5.22 -4.37 -13.59
N ASP A 173 5.19 -5.48 -14.32
CA ASP A 173 6.17 -5.79 -15.35
C ASP A 173 5.47 -5.70 -16.72
N PRO A 174 5.81 -4.70 -17.54
CA PRO A 174 5.13 -4.47 -18.80
C PRO A 174 5.49 -5.58 -19.80
N ARG A 175 4.52 -6.48 -20.06
CA ARG A 175 4.71 -7.71 -20.86
C ARG A 175 4.71 -7.49 -22.38
N GLY A 176 4.88 -6.26 -22.84
CA GLY A 176 4.85 -5.94 -24.28
C GLY A 176 6.13 -6.39 -24.99
N ARG A 177 6.02 -6.92 -26.23
CA ARG A 177 7.19 -7.33 -27.05
C ARG A 177 8.23 -6.22 -27.28
N LYS A 178 7.84 -4.95 -27.13
CA LYS A 178 8.71 -3.77 -27.27
C LYS A 178 9.04 -3.10 -25.93
N SER A 179 8.53 -3.64 -24.83
CA SER A 179 8.72 -3.05 -23.51
C SER A 179 10.01 -3.56 -22.89
N LYS A 180 10.72 -2.66 -22.21
CA LYS A 180 11.90 -3.00 -21.41
C LYS A 180 11.42 -3.51 -20.05
N PRO A 181 11.91 -4.68 -19.59
CA PRO A 181 11.54 -5.21 -18.30
C PRO A 181 11.93 -4.23 -17.18
N THR A 182 11.10 -4.13 -16.14
CA THR A 182 11.35 -3.21 -15.02
C THR A 182 12.40 -3.75 -14.04
N HIS A 183 12.44 -5.07 -13.86
CA HIS A 183 13.28 -5.68 -12.82
C HIS A 183 14.80 -5.45 -12.97
N PRO A 184 15.43 -5.41 -14.16
CA PRO A 184 16.89 -5.19 -14.27
C PRO A 184 17.31 -3.75 -13.89
N TRP A 185 16.44 -2.78 -14.19
CA TRP A 185 16.63 -1.39 -13.81
C TRP A 185 16.33 -1.16 -12.33
N ALA A 186 15.29 -1.80 -11.81
CA ALA A 186 15.02 -1.80 -10.37
C ALA A 186 16.19 -2.42 -9.59
N ARG A 187 16.77 -3.51 -10.11
CA ARG A 187 17.97 -4.15 -9.57
C ARG A 187 19.17 -3.20 -9.56
N SER A 188 19.43 -2.49 -10.66
CA SER A 188 20.54 -1.54 -10.70
C SER A 188 20.38 -0.42 -9.66
N LEU A 189 19.16 0.07 -9.43
CA LEU A 189 18.87 1.06 -8.38
C LEU A 189 19.08 0.50 -6.97
N VAL A 190 18.63 -0.74 -6.71
CA VAL A 190 18.74 -1.38 -5.39
C VAL A 190 20.18 -1.70 -5.02
N TYR A 191 21.02 -2.15 -5.95
CA TYR A 191 22.39 -2.56 -5.66
C TYR A 191 23.45 -1.46 -5.86
N ASP A 192 23.04 -0.24 -6.23
CA ASP A 192 23.97 0.89 -6.35
C ASP A 192 24.32 1.46 -4.98
N LEU A 193 25.56 1.24 -4.54
CA LEU A 193 26.07 1.69 -3.24
C LEU A 193 26.03 3.21 -3.06
N ARG A 194 25.98 3.98 -4.15
CA ARG A 194 25.84 5.44 -4.11
C ARG A 194 24.54 5.88 -3.43
N ASN A 195 23.52 5.00 -3.42
CA ASN A 195 22.21 5.28 -2.83
C ASN A 195 22.16 4.96 -1.32
N TYR A 196 23.27 4.58 -0.70
CA TYR A 196 23.33 4.16 0.70
C TYR A 196 24.45 4.89 1.43
N ASP A 197 24.05 5.67 2.42
CA ASP A 197 24.93 6.51 3.23
C ASP A 197 24.31 6.74 4.61
N THR A 198 24.95 7.60 5.41
CA THR A 198 24.46 7.98 6.74
C THR A 198 23.13 8.73 6.71
N ASN A 199 22.87 9.53 5.66
CA ASN A 199 21.65 10.35 5.58
C ASN A 199 20.42 9.49 5.23
N THR A 200 20.61 8.51 4.36
CA THR A 200 19.62 7.48 4.00
C THR A 200 19.51 6.39 5.07
N MET A 201 20.28 6.46 6.16
CA MET A 201 20.35 5.44 7.21
C MET A 201 20.57 4.03 6.65
N TRP A 202 21.30 3.93 5.54
CA TRP A 202 21.54 2.68 4.81
C TRP A 202 20.27 1.94 4.37
N GLY A 203 19.14 2.65 4.23
CA GLY A 203 17.82 2.08 3.94
C GLY A 203 17.10 2.78 2.77
N PRO A 204 15.80 2.46 2.58
CA PRO A 204 14.94 3.13 1.62
C PRO A 204 14.39 4.45 2.19
N PHE A 205 15.29 5.30 2.69
CA PHE A 205 14.99 6.62 3.23
C PHE A 205 15.59 7.69 2.34
N ARG A 206 15.01 8.89 2.39
CA ARG A 206 15.49 10.04 1.63
C ARG A 206 16.91 10.42 2.04
N ALA A 207 17.70 10.84 1.06
CA ALA A 207 19.08 11.29 1.25
C ALA A 207 19.19 12.66 1.96
N ASP A 208 18.06 13.29 2.28
CA ASP A 208 18.00 14.58 3.00
C ASP A 208 18.16 14.42 4.52
N GLY A 209 18.33 13.20 5.03
CA GLY A 209 18.47 12.93 6.47
C GLY A 209 17.16 13.07 7.26
N SER A 210 16.02 13.29 6.59
CA SER A 210 14.73 13.50 7.26
C SER A 210 14.10 12.22 7.83
N GLY A 211 14.63 11.06 7.47
CA GLY A 211 14.04 9.76 7.78
C GLY A 211 12.72 9.48 7.05
N ARG A 212 12.29 10.35 6.14
CA ARG A 212 11.14 10.09 5.27
C ARG A 212 11.44 8.94 4.33
N VAL A 213 10.42 8.16 4.01
CA VAL A 213 10.53 7.01 3.09
C VAL A 213 10.81 7.51 1.66
N ASP A 214 11.75 6.83 1.00
CA ASP A 214 11.94 6.88 -0.45
C ASP A 214 11.10 5.80 -1.11
N TRP A 215 9.94 6.19 -1.61
CA TRP A 215 8.99 5.26 -2.22
C TRP A 215 9.44 4.74 -3.57
N GLU A 216 10.26 5.49 -4.33
CA GLU A 216 10.85 4.96 -5.58
C GLU A 216 11.86 3.85 -5.27
N LYS A 217 12.62 3.98 -4.16
CA LYS A 217 13.50 2.91 -3.69
C LYS A 217 12.71 1.71 -3.14
N VAL A 218 11.61 1.94 -2.40
CA VAL A 218 10.72 0.84 -1.96
C VAL A 218 10.08 0.13 -3.16
N GLU A 219 9.62 0.86 -4.16
CA GLU A 219 9.06 0.32 -5.41
C GLU A 219 10.09 -0.58 -6.11
N ALA A 220 11.32 -0.10 -6.28
CA ALA A 220 12.39 -0.90 -6.90
C ALA A 220 12.66 -2.19 -6.11
N ILE A 221 12.72 -2.12 -4.77
CA ILE A 221 12.86 -3.30 -3.91
C ILE A 221 11.68 -4.26 -4.11
N MET A 222 10.44 -3.78 -4.14
CA MET A 222 9.25 -4.61 -4.35
C MET A 222 9.24 -5.29 -5.71
N ILE A 223 9.66 -4.59 -6.76
CA ILE A 223 9.79 -5.16 -8.12
C ILE A 223 10.83 -6.29 -8.13
N VAL A 224 12.01 -6.06 -7.53
CA VAL A 224 13.08 -7.07 -7.43
C VAL A 224 12.60 -8.29 -6.62
N LEU A 225 12.01 -8.07 -5.45
CA LEU A 225 11.50 -9.16 -4.61
C LEU A 225 10.41 -9.96 -5.32
N GLY A 226 9.44 -9.28 -5.93
CA GLY A 226 8.34 -9.95 -6.61
C GLY A 226 8.76 -10.71 -7.87
N PHE A 227 9.74 -10.20 -8.63
CA PHE A 227 10.35 -10.93 -9.74
C PHE A 227 11.00 -12.23 -9.26
N ASN A 228 11.88 -12.15 -8.24
CA ASN A 228 12.56 -13.33 -7.72
C ASN A 228 11.61 -14.32 -7.05
N LEU A 229 10.57 -13.83 -6.37
CA LEU A 229 9.54 -14.69 -5.76
C LEU A 229 8.79 -15.48 -6.84
N LYS A 230 8.43 -14.83 -7.95
CA LYS A 230 7.79 -15.50 -9.09
C LYS A 230 8.68 -16.61 -9.64
N VAL A 231 9.97 -16.33 -9.86
CA VAL A 231 10.95 -17.33 -10.31
C VAL A 231 11.03 -18.50 -9.32
N LEU A 232 11.11 -18.22 -8.02
CA LEU A 232 11.17 -19.26 -6.98
C LEU A 232 9.92 -20.16 -6.99
N VAL A 233 8.73 -19.56 -7.11
CA VAL A 233 7.46 -20.31 -7.16
C VAL A 233 7.43 -21.22 -8.40
N GLU A 234 7.83 -20.70 -9.56
CA GLU A 234 7.90 -21.47 -10.81
C GLU A 234 8.92 -22.61 -10.76
N GLU A 235 10.05 -22.43 -10.06
CA GLU A 235 11.13 -23.41 -10.01
C GLU A 235 11.02 -24.43 -8.87
N SER A 236 10.42 -24.08 -7.73
CA SER A 236 10.49 -24.89 -6.49
C SER A 236 9.17 -25.56 -6.07
N ASP A 237 8.08 -25.37 -6.82
CA ASP A 237 6.73 -25.89 -6.52
C ASP A 237 6.30 -25.63 -5.05
N ILE A 238 6.78 -24.49 -4.50
CA ILE A 238 6.44 -24.07 -3.14
C ILE A 238 5.10 -23.34 -3.23
N PRO A 239 4.07 -23.77 -2.48
CA PRO A 239 2.81 -23.04 -2.36
C PRO A 239 3.05 -21.83 -1.45
N LEU A 240 3.82 -20.87 -1.95
CA LEU A 240 3.73 -19.51 -1.47
C LEU A 240 2.30 -19.10 -1.82
N GLY A 241 1.47 -18.99 -0.78
CA GLY A 241 0.18 -18.34 -0.91
C GLY A 241 0.33 -17.01 -1.65
N THR A 242 -0.77 -16.50 -2.17
CA THR A 242 -0.91 -15.28 -2.99
C THR A 242 -0.46 -13.97 -2.30
N LEU A 243 0.59 -14.00 -1.48
CA LEU A 243 1.32 -12.84 -0.95
C LEU A 243 1.67 -11.96 -2.13
N TRP A 244 1.06 -10.77 -2.15
CA TRP A 244 1.17 -9.78 -3.22
C TRP A 244 0.65 -10.22 -4.60
N ALA A 245 -0.05 -11.35 -4.73
CA ALA A 245 -0.66 -11.75 -6.00
C ALA A 245 -2.08 -11.18 -6.19
N VAL A 246 -2.62 -10.52 -5.16
CA VAL A 246 -3.93 -9.88 -5.20
C VAL A 246 -3.78 -8.38 -5.05
N ARG A 247 -4.31 -7.65 -6.04
CA ARG A 247 -4.25 -6.19 -6.14
C ARG A 247 -4.75 -5.58 -4.84
N PHE A 248 -3.99 -4.62 -4.33
CA PHE A 248 -4.31 -3.82 -3.14
C PHE A 248 -4.58 -4.59 -1.85
N ARG A 249 -4.34 -5.91 -1.78
CA ARG A 249 -4.63 -6.73 -0.59
C ARG A 249 -3.37 -7.22 0.13
N GLY A 250 -2.24 -7.25 -0.57
CA GLY A 250 -0.98 -7.73 0.00
C GLY A 250 -0.18 -6.68 0.80
N ALA A 251 -0.50 -5.38 0.66
CA ALA A 251 0.22 -4.28 1.29
C ALA A 251 -0.73 -3.18 1.80
N VAL A 252 -1.70 -3.57 2.63
CA VAL A 252 -2.73 -2.64 3.13
C VAL A 252 -2.25 -1.91 4.38
N PRO A 253 -2.44 -0.58 4.49
CA PRO A 253 -2.20 0.15 5.73
C PRO A 253 -2.96 -0.48 6.90
N TYR A 254 -2.30 -0.60 8.07
CA TYR A 254 -2.90 -1.15 9.29
C TYR A 254 -3.38 -2.61 9.18
N SER A 255 -2.87 -3.38 8.22
CA SER A 255 -3.17 -4.82 8.08
C SER A 255 -2.36 -5.71 9.02
N ALA A 256 -1.33 -5.18 9.68
CA ALA A 256 -0.66 -5.89 10.76
C ALA A 256 -1.71 -6.17 11.86
N PRO A 257 -1.75 -7.39 12.42
CA PRO A 257 -2.68 -7.71 13.50
C PRO A 257 -2.35 -6.83 14.71
N HIS A 258 -3.06 -5.72 14.85
CA HIS A 258 -2.99 -4.88 16.03
C HIS A 258 -3.71 -5.62 17.17
N LEU A 259 -2.97 -6.39 17.95
CA LEU A 259 -3.42 -6.80 19.28
C LEU A 259 -3.41 -5.55 20.15
N LYS A 260 -4.53 -4.83 20.19
CA LYS A 260 -4.77 -3.82 21.23
C LYS A 260 -5.64 -4.43 22.32
N PRO A 261 -5.09 -4.93 23.43
CA PRO A 261 -5.87 -4.90 24.66
C PRO A 261 -5.94 -3.45 25.12
N THR A 262 -7.16 -2.98 25.37
CA THR A 262 -7.38 -1.91 26.33
C THR A 262 -6.69 -2.31 27.64
N LEU A 263 -5.66 -1.57 28.04
CA LEU A 263 -4.89 -1.73 29.29
C LEU A 263 -5.72 -1.34 30.53
N ASP A 264 -7.01 -1.67 30.55
CA ASP A 264 -7.86 -1.50 31.72
C ASP A 264 -8.03 -2.83 32.44
N ASN A 265 -7.58 -2.83 33.70
CA ASN A 265 -7.86 -3.75 34.79
C ASN A 265 -6.97 -5.00 34.93
N GLY A 266 -5.89 -4.84 35.71
CA GLY A 266 -5.57 -5.66 36.91
C GLY A 266 -5.40 -7.18 36.80
N LEU A 267 -5.51 -7.78 35.62
CA LEU A 267 -5.31 -9.20 35.36
C LEU A 267 -3.94 -9.39 34.69
N ASP A 268 -3.17 -10.37 35.17
CA ASP A 268 -1.94 -10.81 34.52
C ASP A 268 -2.28 -11.42 33.15
N LEU A 269 -2.27 -10.58 32.12
CA LEU A 269 -2.48 -10.99 30.73
C LEU A 269 -1.28 -11.84 30.26
N PRO A 270 -1.51 -12.89 29.45
CA PRO A 270 -0.45 -13.58 28.71
C PRO A 270 0.49 -12.59 28.00
N LEU A 271 1.78 -12.92 27.94
CA LEU A 271 2.84 -12.08 27.37
C LEU A 271 2.53 -11.65 25.92
N GLU A 272 1.92 -12.53 25.13
CA GLU A 272 1.53 -12.26 23.74
C GLU A 272 0.45 -11.20 23.63
N LEU A 273 -0.44 -11.09 24.62
CA LEU A 273 -1.44 -10.02 24.69
C LEU A 273 -0.84 -8.72 25.22
N ARG A 274 0.31 -8.77 25.90
CA ARG A 274 1.02 -7.56 26.37
C ARG A 274 1.94 -6.95 25.33
N ASP A 275 2.20 -7.67 24.23
CA ASP A 275 3.06 -7.23 23.14
C ASP A 275 2.28 -6.29 22.18
N PRO A 276 2.55 -4.98 22.18
CA PRO A 276 1.85 -4.03 21.31
C PRO A 276 2.27 -4.15 19.84
N TYR A 277 3.34 -4.90 19.54
CA TYR A 277 3.90 -5.05 18.20
C TYR A 277 3.45 -6.34 17.51
N GLY A 278 2.90 -7.30 18.26
CA GLY A 278 2.46 -8.58 17.74
C GLY A 278 3.59 -9.40 17.09
N VAL A 279 4.80 -9.37 17.65
CA VAL A 279 5.98 -10.07 17.10
C VAL A 279 5.87 -11.59 17.22
N THR A 280 5.09 -12.10 18.16
CA THR A 280 4.84 -13.55 18.27
C THR A 280 4.08 -14.05 17.05
N GLY A 281 4.67 -14.98 16.31
CA GLY A 281 4.03 -15.52 15.14
C GLY A 281 4.98 -16.27 14.21
N THR A 282 4.41 -16.72 13.09
CA THR A 282 5.17 -17.24 11.96
C THR A 282 5.36 -16.14 10.95
N TRP A 283 6.61 -15.76 10.70
CA TRP A 283 6.99 -14.77 9.71
C TRP A 283 7.67 -15.44 8.52
N LEU A 284 7.54 -14.80 7.37
CA LEU A 284 8.21 -15.19 6.15
C LEU A 284 9.18 -14.08 5.78
N ARG A 285 10.44 -14.45 5.56
CA ARG A 285 11.49 -13.55 5.10
C ARG A 285 11.97 -14.00 3.73
N VAL A 286 11.92 -13.11 2.76
CA VAL A 286 12.55 -13.28 1.45
C VAL A 286 13.82 -12.44 1.44
N VAL A 287 14.93 -13.03 1.00
CA VAL A 287 16.21 -12.36 0.80
C VAL A 287 16.64 -12.62 -0.63
N CYS A 288 16.86 -11.55 -1.38
CA CYS A 288 17.49 -11.59 -2.70
C CYS A 288 18.85 -10.91 -2.58
N PHE A 289 19.88 -11.49 -3.18
CA PHE A 289 21.21 -10.90 -3.22
C PHE A 289 21.95 -11.28 -4.49
N LEU A 290 22.77 -10.36 -4.99
CA LEU A 290 23.82 -10.67 -5.95
C LEU A 290 24.97 -11.36 -5.24
N ASP A 291 25.70 -12.22 -5.96
CA ASP A 291 26.96 -12.70 -5.42
C ASP A 291 27.96 -11.55 -5.25
N TYR A 292 28.97 -11.77 -4.41
CA TYR A 292 29.95 -10.73 -4.10
C TYR A 292 30.73 -10.27 -5.34
N HIS A 293 31.06 -11.17 -6.26
CA HIS A 293 31.85 -10.84 -7.44
C HIS A 293 31.06 -9.89 -8.35
N ASP A 294 29.81 -10.22 -8.64
CA ASP A 294 28.92 -9.43 -9.49
C ASP A 294 28.55 -8.10 -8.82
N PHE A 295 28.27 -8.11 -7.52
CA PHE A 295 28.00 -6.90 -6.75
C PHE A 295 29.20 -5.94 -6.72
N TYR A 296 30.41 -6.49 -6.54
CA TYR A 296 31.65 -5.71 -6.56
C TYR A 296 31.93 -5.17 -7.96
N ALA A 297 31.81 -5.99 -9.00
CA ALA A 297 32.02 -5.59 -10.39
C ALA A 297 31.04 -4.49 -10.81
N PHE A 298 29.78 -4.57 -10.39
CA PHE A 298 28.79 -3.53 -10.68
C PHE A 298 29.14 -2.17 -10.05
N ASN A 299 29.56 -2.16 -8.78
CA ASN A 299 29.82 -0.91 -8.05
C ASN A 299 31.20 -0.31 -8.34
N PHE A 300 32.21 -1.14 -8.57
CA PHE A 300 33.62 -0.73 -8.64
C PHE A 300 34.33 -1.10 -9.95
N GLY A 301 33.71 -1.95 -10.80
CA GLY A 301 34.30 -2.38 -12.07
C GLY A 301 34.13 -1.37 -13.22
N SER A 302 33.25 -0.38 -13.07
CA SER A 302 33.06 0.69 -14.06
C SER A 302 32.92 2.06 -13.40
N ILE A 303 33.37 3.10 -14.10
CA ILE A 303 33.25 4.50 -13.67
C ILE A 303 31.74 4.84 -13.57
N PRO A 304 31.27 5.41 -12.47
CA PRO A 304 29.87 5.80 -12.33
C PRO A 304 29.48 6.86 -13.39
N PRO A 305 28.19 6.92 -13.79
CA PRO A 305 27.69 7.98 -14.66
C PRO A 305 28.07 9.37 -14.13
N ALA A 306 28.68 10.18 -15.01
CA ALA A 306 29.25 11.49 -14.64
C ALA A 306 28.19 12.53 -14.22
N ASP A 307 26.97 12.36 -14.71
CA ASP A 307 25.79 13.15 -14.39
C ASP A 307 25.12 12.73 -13.07
N GLY A 308 25.63 11.70 -12.39
CA GLY A 308 24.99 11.12 -11.21
C GLY A 308 23.74 10.28 -11.54
N GLY A 309 23.47 10.03 -12.82
CA GLY A 309 22.34 9.23 -13.27
C GLY A 309 22.40 7.75 -12.86
N PRO A 310 21.34 6.99 -13.15
CA PRO A 310 21.27 5.57 -12.82
C PRO A 310 22.33 4.77 -13.58
N ARG A 311 22.86 3.74 -12.94
CA ARG A 311 23.74 2.76 -13.60
C ARG A 311 22.93 1.92 -14.60
N PRO A 312 23.62 1.33 -15.62
CA PRO A 312 23.00 0.38 -16.56
C PRO A 312 22.26 -0.76 -15.85
N PRO A 313 21.29 -1.42 -16.53
CA PRO A 313 20.50 -2.49 -15.94
C PRO A 313 21.38 -3.68 -15.58
N ILE A 314 21.02 -4.37 -14.49
CA ILE A 314 21.68 -5.61 -14.09
C ILE A 314 20.81 -6.77 -14.54
N ASP A 315 21.24 -7.53 -15.55
CA ASP A 315 20.54 -8.75 -16.02
C ASP A 315 21.06 -10.04 -15.35
N ILE A 316 21.96 -9.89 -14.38
CA ILE A 316 22.55 -10.99 -13.61
C ILE A 316 21.49 -11.61 -12.68
N ARG A 317 21.48 -12.95 -12.60
CA ARG A 317 20.56 -13.70 -11.75
C ARG A 317 20.93 -13.55 -10.28
N GLU A 318 19.98 -13.09 -9.47
CA GLU A 318 20.12 -13.05 -8.01
C GLU A 318 19.96 -14.44 -7.39
N ALA A 319 20.63 -14.66 -6.27
CA ALA A 319 20.30 -15.75 -5.36
C ALA A 319 19.09 -15.33 -4.50
N ILE A 320 18.09 -16.20 -4.40
CA ILE A 320 16.96 -16.04 -3.49
C ILE A 320 17.07 -17.02 -2.32
N ARG A 321 16.70 -16.56 -1.14
CA ARG A 321 16.50 -17.36 0.07
C ARG A 321 15.16 -16.98 0.66
N PHE A 322 14.35 -17.98 0.94
CA PHE A 322 13.06 -17.84 1.58
C PHE A 322 13.07 -18.62 2.91
N ILE A 323 12.85 -17.88 3.97
CA ILE A 323 13.16 -18.28 5.34
C ILE A 323 11.87 -18.15 6.14
N LYS A 324 11.47 -19.24 6.78
CA LYS A 324 10.39 -19.24 7.75
C LYS A 324 10.98 -18.92 9.12
N LEU A 325 10.42 -17.94 9.80
CA LEU A 325 10.82 -17.53 11.14
C LEU A 325 9.66 -17.86 12.09
N GLY A 326 9.92 -18.62 13.14
CA GLY A 326 8.99 -18.75 14.27
C GLY A 326 9.49 -17.87 15.39
N ILE A 327 8.74 -16.84 15.77
CA ILE A 327 9.12 -15.88 16.80
C ILE A 327 8.14 -15.97 17.97
N THR A 328 8.66 -15.88 19.19
CA THR A 328 7.88 -15.88 20.44
C THR A 328 8.42 -14.81 21.37
N VAL A 329 7.53 -14.00 21.92
CA VAL A 329 7.85 -13.02 22.96
C VAL A 329 8.28 -13.74 24.23
N THR A 330 9.38 -13.27 24.82
CA THR A 330 9.92 -13.82 26.06
C THR A 330 9.77 -12.86 27.24
N LYS A 331 9.69 -11.54 26.96
CA LYS A 331 9.58 -10.51 27.98
C LYS A 331 9.01 -9.21 27.38
N VAL A 332 8.21 -8.50 28.17
CA VAL A 332 7.74 -7.13 27.85
C VAL A 332 8.09 -6.23 29.02
N GLU A 333 9.01 -5.29 28.80
CA GLU A 333 9.43 -4.29 29.78
C GLU A 333 8.63 -3.01 29.58
N PRO A 334 7.90 -2.51 30.60
CA PRO A 334 7.20 -1.25 30.48
C PRO A 334 8.20 -0.11 30.21
N PRO A 335 7.77 0.97 29.54
CA PRO A 335 8.64 2.13 29.36
C PRO A 335 9.06 2.67 30.74
N GLY A 336 10.37 2.87 30.91
CA GLY A 336 10.99 3.44 32.10
C GLY A 336 10.76 4.95 32.19
N PRO A 337 10.84 5.53 33.40
CA PRO A 337 10.64 6.97 33.59
C PRO A 337 11.66 7.86 32.84
N ASP A 338 12.85 7.32 32.50
CA ASP A 338 13.97 8.05 31.89
C ASP A 338 14.29 7.63 30.44
N ASP A 339 13.55 6.68 29.86
CA ASP A 339 13.87 6.16 28.52
C ASP A 339 13.31 7.03 27.37
N GLY A 340 12.35 7.91 27.69
CA GLY A 340 11.68 8.79 26.74
C GLY A 340 10.82 8.04 25.72
N GLN A 341 10.44 6.79 26.01
CA GLN A 341 9.65 5.95 25.11
C GLN A 341 8.19 5.92 25.56
N ALA A 342 7.25 6.09 24.62
CA ALA A 342 5.82 5.98 24.90
C ALA A 342 5.33 4.53 24.96
N LEU A 343 6.16 3.56 24.53
CA LEU A 343 5.79 2.17 24.31
C LEU A 343 6.85 1.22 24.92
N PRO A 344 6.46 -0.01 25.32
CA PRO A 344 7.33 -0.96 26.00
C PRO A 344 8.42 -1.55 25.10
N VAL A 345 9.49 -2.07 25.72
CA VAL A 345 10.51 -2.88 25.05
C VAL A 345 10.07 -4.34 25.05
N VAL A 346 10.04 -4.97 23.88
CA VAL A 346 9.65 -6.37 23.71
C VAL A 346 10.86 -7.21 23.36
N HIS A 347 11.16 -8.21 24.18
CA HIS A 347 12.20 -9.20 23.92
C HIS A 347 11.57 -10.44 23.31
N PHE A 348 12.25 -11.03 22.33
CA PHE A 348 11.77 -12.20 21.64
C PHE A 348 12.90 -13.19 21.34
N ARG A 349 12.52 -14.45 21.23
CA ARG A 349 13.36 -15.55 20.73
C ARG A 349 12.64 -16.25 19.60
N GLY A 350 13.39 -16.86 18.70
CA GLY A 350 12.82 -17.61 17.60
C GLY A 350 13.80 -18.59 16.97
N ALA A 351 13.31 -19.26 15.93
CA ALA A 351 14.12 -20.08 15.05
C ALA A 351 13.85 -19.66 13.60
N SER A 352 14.92 -19.58 12.80
CA SER A 352 14.85 -19.46 11.35
C SER A 352 15.04 -20.83 10.71
N ARG A 353 14.32 -21.08 9.61
CA ARG A 353 14.50 -22.26 8.78
C ARG A 353 14.40 -21.91 7.31
N LEU A 354 15.41 -22.30 6.55
CA LEU A 354 15.41 -22.24 5.08
C LEU A 354 14.41 -23.24 4.50
N MET A 355 13.61 -22.78 3.54
CA MET A 355 12.45 -23.54 3.03
C MET A 355 12.71 -24.32 1.72
N HIS A 356 13.86 -24.15 1.06
CA HIS A 356 14.18 -24.81 -0.24
C HIS A 356 15.57 -25.46 -0.23
N ALA A 357 16.26 -25.44 0.90
CA ALA A 357 17.58 -26.04 1.07
C ALA A 357 17.64 -26.86 2.36
N PHE A 358 16.66 -27.75 2.57
CA PHE A 358 16.52 -28.53 3.80
C PHE A 358 17.70 -29.47 4.09
N TRP A 359 18.54 -29.74 3.09
CA TRP A 359 19.76 -30.54 3.21
C TRP A 359 20.98 -29.75 3.66
N ASP A 360 20.92 -28.42 3.70
CA ASP A 360 22.03 -27.58 4.14
C ASP A 360 22.14 -27.64 5.68
N PRO A 361 23.26 -28.10 6.26
CA PRO A 361 23.45 -28.14 7.71
C PRO A 361 23.38 -26.74 8.37
N ASN A 362 23.55 -25.66 7.60
CA ASN A 362 23.36 -24.28 8.05
C ASN A 362 21.93 -23.74 7.79
N ALA A 363 20.98 -24.61 7.44
CA ALA A 363 19.61 -24.21 7.10
C ALA A 363 18.80 -23.63 8.26
N ASN A 364 19.25 -23.85 9.50
CA ASN A 364 18.55 -23.43 10.70
C ASN A 364 19.43 -22.50 11.55
N SER A 365 18.83 -21.48 12.16
CA SER A 365 19.52 -20.65 13.14
C SER A 365 18.58 -20.28 14.28
N GLU A 366 19.12 -20.14 15.48
CA GLU A 366 18.39 -19.52 16.58
C GLU A 366 18.42 -17.99 16.43
N LEU A 367 17.33 -17.33 16.83
CA LEU A 367 17.17 -15.88 16.77
C LEU A 367 16.87 -15.36 18.17
N THR A 368 17.50 -14.26 18.54
CA THR A 368 17.17 -13.47 19.73
C THR A 368 17.20 -12.01 19.34
N GLY A 369 16.29 -11.20 19.88
CA GLY A 369 16.27 -9.78 19.62
C GLY A 369 15.44 -9.00 20.63
N GLU A 370 15.62 -7.68 20.60
CA GLU A 370 14.89 -6.71 21.39
C GLU A 370 14.32 -5.68 20.43
N SER A 371 13.05 -5.32 20.61
CA SER A 371 12.36 -4.33 19.77
C SER A 371 11.99 -3.11 20.62
N PRO A 372 12.89 -2.12 20.76
CA PRO A 372 12.50 -0.76 21.10
C PRO A 372 11.94 -0.07 19.84
N LEU A 373 10.92 0.77 19.97
CA LEU A 373 10.57 1.67 18.87
C LEU A 373 11.72 2.67 18.66
N PRO A 374 12.16 2.94 17.41
CA PRO A 374 12.99 4.09 17.15
C PRO A 374 12.27 5.37 17.61
N LYS A 375 13.05 6.29 18.22
CA LYS A 375 12.57 7.60 18.67
C LYS A 375 12.01 8.45 17.55
#